data_AF-A0A6M0BGG6-F1
#
_entry.id   AF-A0A6M0BGG6-F1
#
_cell.length_a   1.000
_cell.length_b   1.000
_cell.length_c   1.000
_cell.angle_alpha   90.00
_cell.angle_beta   90.00
_cell.angle_gamma   90.00
#
_symmetry.space_group_name_H-M   'P 1'
#
loop_
_entity.id
_entity.type
_entity.pdbx_description
1 polymer ?
#
loop_
_entity_poly.entity_id
_entity_poly.type
_entity_poly.pdbx_seq_one_letter_code
_entity_poly.pdbx_strand_id
1 'polypeptide(L)'
;LRVLGQSLLKEMPVEAHLFFTHSHWDHIQGFPFFTPAFIKRNCFHIYGTRAPNGATIENRLTDQMTHPNFPVPLQIMQSKKEFHDLEIGETVKIGEITIENAPLNHPGEAVGYRVNWRGYSAAYITDTEHLEEGFDKNVLQLAHNADVMIYDAAYTDEEYYSEISSKMGWGHSTWQEAIKVARAANAKKLVIFHHDPLHNDDFLDHIGEQAVKEFSNTVMAREGLAIELVESSRSHLLERKDGKMPLSKV
;
A
#
# COMPACT_ATOMS: atom_id res chain seq x y z
N LEU A 1 -1.33 -10.95 0.21
CA LEU A 1 -1.30 -11.71 1.51
C LEU A 1 -0.69 -13.12 1.44
N ARG A 2 -1.10 -14.01 0.52
CA ARG A 2 -0.57 -15.40 0.46
C ARG A 2 0.96 -15.48 0.39
N VAL A 3 1.59 -14.74 -0.52
CA VAL A 3 3.05 -14.72 -0.69
C VAL A 3 3.76 -14.19 0.55
N LEU A 4 3.27 -13.08 1.13
CA LEU A 4 3.73 -12.57 2.42
C LEU A 4 3.63 -13.64 3.52
N GLY A 5 2.52 -14.38 3.56
CA GLY A 5 2.30 -15.46 4.50
C GLY A 5 3.37 -16.55 4.43
N GLN A 6 3.79 -16.95 3.23
CA GLN A 6 4.88 -17.92 3.04
C GLN A 6 6.23 -17.38 3.52
N SER A 7 6.51 -16.10 3.31
CA SER A 7 7.73 -15.46 3.83
C SER A 7 7.78 -15.48 5.36
N LEU A 8 6.68 -15.07 6.00
CA LEU A 8 6.55 -14.93 7.45
C LEU A 8 6.64 -16.27 8.22
N LEU A 9 6.45 -17.42 7.55
CA LEU A 9 6.62 -18.73 8.20
C LEU A 9 8.04 -18.91 8.78
N LYS A 10 9.05 -18.26 8.19
CA LYS A 10 10.44 -18.33 8.65
C LYS A 10 10.71 -17.49 9.90
N GLU A 11 9.81 -16.58 10.25
CA GLU A 11 9.98 -15.56 11.30
C GLU A 11 9.10 -15.82 12.53
N MET A 12 8.45 -16.99 12.60
CA MET A 12 7.48 -17.28 13.65
C MET A 12 8.10 -17.43 15.06
N PRO A 13 7.40 -17.00 16.13
CA PRO A 13 6.05 -16.42 16.13
C PRO A 13 6.02 -14.99 15.58
N VAL A 14 4.92 -14.64 14.91
CA VAL A 14 4.72 -13.32 14.31
C VAL A 14 3.64 -12.56 15.06
N GLU A 15 3.94 -11.31 15.40
CA GLU A 15 2.97 -10.29 15.77
C GLU A 15 2.97 -9.21 14.68
N ALA A 16 1.83 -8.94 14.06
CA ALA A 16 1.74 -7.99 12.96
C ALA A 16 0.43 -7.19 12.96
N HIS A 17 0.50 -5.99 12.37
CA HIS A 17 -0.64 -5.09 12.20
C HIS A 17 -1.02 -5.06 10.71
N LEU A 18 -2.27 -5.39 10.40
CA LEU A 18 -2.80 -5.49 9.04
C LEU A 18 -3.86 -4.41 8.83
N PHE A 19 -3.63 -3.50 7.90
CA PHE A 19 -4.56 -2.42 7.56
C PHE A 19 -5.24 -2.71 6.23
N PHE A 20 -6.57 -2.80 6.24
CA PHE A 20 -7.40 -3.01 5.06
C PHE A 20 -7.98 -1.67 4.60
N THR A 21 -7.87 -1.37 3.31
CA THR A 21 -8.39 -0.14 2.71
C THR A 21 -9.89 -0.22 2.47
N HIS A 22 -10.36 -1.34 1.94
CA HIS A 22 -11.76 -1.70 1.75
C HIS A 22 -11.89 -3.22 1.57
N SER A 23 -13.04 -3.71 1.07
CA SER A 23 -13.35 -5.14 1.02
C SER A 23 -13.77 -5.65 -0.37
N HIS A 24 -13.32 -5.01 -1.44
CA HIS A 24 -13.35 -5.64 -2.76
C HIS A 24 -12.47 -6.89 -2.77
N TRP A 25 -12.87 -7.86 -3.60
CA TRP A 25 -12.34 -9.21 -3.57
C TRP A 25 -10.83 -9.26 -3.78
N ASP A 26 -10.30 -8.46 -4.70
CA ASP A 26 -8.88 -8.36 -4.99
C ASP A 26 -8.04 -7.88 -3.79
N HIS A 27 -8.65 -7.15 -2.84
CA HIS A 27 -7.99 -6.69 -1.61
C HIS A 27 -8.07 -7.69 -0.45
N ILE A 28 -9.10 -8.54 -0.40
CA ILE A 28 -9.31 -9.48 0.72
C ILE A 28 -9.14 -10.96 0.37
N GLN A 29 -9.12 -11.35 -0.91
CA GLN A 29 -9.05 -12.76 -1.35
C GLN A 29 -7.81 -13.50 -0.87
N GLY A 30 -6.74 -12.79 -0.53
CA GLY A 30 -5.52 -13.39 -0.01
C GLY A 30 -5.60 -13.79 1.47
N PHE A 31 -6.56 -13.26 2.24
CA PHE A 31 -6.66 -13.47 3.69
C PHE A 31 -7.04 -14.93 4.05
N PRO A 32 -8.01 -15.59 3.38
CA PRO A 32 -8.29 -17.00 3.62
C PRO A 32 -7.09 -17.95 3.37
N PHE A 33 -6.12 -17.51 2.56
CA PHE A 33 -4.89 -18.25 2.24
C PHE A 33 -3.65 -17.76 3.02
N PHE A 34 -3.84 -16.91 4.03
CA PHE A 34 -2.76 -16.40 4.87
C PHE A 34 -2.40 -17.43 5.96
N THR A 35 -1.56 -18.41 5.61
CA THR A 35 -1.15 -19.52 6.49
C THR A 35 -0.77 -19.11 7.91
N PRO A 36 -0.05 -17.99 8.16
CA PRO A 36 0.26 -17.58 9.54
C PRO A 36 -0.96 -17.37 10.45
N ALA A 37 -2.14 -17.00 9.93
CA ALA A 37 -3.36 -16.86 10.71
C ALA A 37 -3.90 -18.20 11.26
N PHE A 38 -3.51 -19.33 10.68
CA PHE A 38 -3.89 -20.66 11.16
C PHE A 38 -2.98 -21.17 12.30
N ILE A 39 -1.96 -20.41 12.69
CA ILE A 39 -0.94 -20.86 13.64
C ILE A 39 -1.14 -20.18 14.99
N LYS A 40 -1.46 -20.98 16.01
CA LYS A 40 -1.90 -20.53 17.35
C LYS A 40 -0.97 -19.53 18.06
N ARG A 41 0.34 -19.61 17.82
CA ARG A 41 1.35 -18.75 18.49
C ARG A 41 1.48 -17.34 17.90
N ASN A 42 0.78 -17.04 16.81
CA ASN A 42 0.84 -15.73 16.16
C ASN A 42 -0.27 -14.80 16.69
N CYS A 43 -0.04 -13.49 16.56
CA CYS A 43 -0.99 -12.42 16.89
C CYS A 43 -1.14 -11.48 15.70
N PHE A 44 -2.38 -11.16 15.31
CA PHE A 44 -2.65 -10.19 14.25
C PHE A 44 -3.63 -9.13 14.74
N HIS A 45 -3.23 -7.88 14.69
CA HIS A 45 -4.12 -6.73 14.87
C HIS A 45 -4.64 -6.34 13.49
N ILE A 46 -5.95 -6.39 13.28
CA ILE A 46 -6.60 -6.22 11.97
C ILE A 46 -7.44 -4.95 12.03
N TYR A 47 -7.09 -4.00 11.17
CA TYR A 47 -7.69 -2.67 11.12
C TYR A 47 -8.46 -2.48 9.83
N GLY A 48 -9.60 -1.83 9.93
CA GLY A 48 -10.35 -1.33 8.78
C GLY A 48 -11.47 -0.42 9.25
N THR A 49 -11.96 0.44 8.37
CA THR A 49 -13.16 1.24 8.66
C THR A 49 -14.43 0.41 8.49
N ARG A 50 -15.52 0.88 9.10
CA ARG A 50 -16.85 0.34 8.84
C ARG A 50 -17.26 0.60 7.40
N ALA A 51 -17.90 -0.39 6.78
CA ALA A 51 -18.51 -0.23 5.47
C ALA A 51 -19.75 0.69 5.53
N PRO A 52 -20.23 1.20 4.38
CA PRO A 52 -21.44 2.05 4.31
C PRO A 52 -22.68 1.43 4.98
N ASN A 53 -22.80 0.09 4.98
CA ASN A 53 -23.89 -0.65 5.61
C ASN A 53 -23.68 -0.90 7.12
N GLY A 54 -22.63 -0.33 7.72
CA GLY A 54 -22.25 -0.49 9.12
C GLY A 54 -21.45 -1.76 9.44
N ALA A 55 -21.17 -2.63 8.47
CA ALA A 55 -20.42 -3.87 8.71
C ALA A 55 -18.97 -3.57 9.11
N THR A 56 -18.50 -4.24 10.16
CA THR A 56 -17.12 -4.14 10.66
C THR A 56 -16.14 -4.88 9.75
N ILE A 57 -14.84 -4.64 9.92
CA ILE A 57 -13.83 -5.45 9.20
C ILE A 57 -13.93 -6.94 9.56
N GLU A 58 -14.29 -7.27 10.81
CA GLU A 58 -14.51 -8.65 11.24
C GLU A 58 -15.72 -9.28 10.52
N ASN A 59 -16.84 -8.56 10.40
CA ASN A 59 -18.01 -9.04 9.67
C ASN A 59 -17.65 -9.35 8.21
N ARG A 60 -16.99 -8.41 7.53
CA ARG A 60 -16.63 -8.56 6.11
C ARG A 60 -15.70 -9.74 5.84
N LEU A 61 -14.65 -9.92 6.67
CA LEU A 61 -13.74 -11.05 6.54
C LEU A 61 -14.40 -12.38 6.93
N THR A 62 -15.37 -12.36 7.86
CA THR A 62 -16.17 -13.55 8.22
C THR A 62 -17.09 -13.96 7.07
N ASP A 63 -17.83 -13.02 6.50
CA ASP A 63 -18.80 -13.26 5.42
C ASP A 63 -18.10 -13.79 4.16
N GLN A 64 -16.92 -13.24 3.84
CA GLN A 64 -16.07 -13.74 2.76
C GLN A 64 -15.74 -15.24 2.91
N MET A 65 -15.49 -15.67 4.14
CA MET A 65 -15.08 -17.03 4.47
C MET A 65 -16.27 -17.98 4.75
N THR A 66 -17.50 -17.52 4.57
CA THR A 66 -18.71 -18.29 4.87
C THR A 66 -19.12 -19.18 3.70
N HIS A 67 -19.66 -20.37 3.99
CA HIS A 67 -20.20 -21.29 3.00
C HIS A 67 -21.37 -20.66 2.21
N PRO A 68 -21.49 -20.85 0.88
CA PRO A 68 -20.69 -21.73 0.01
C PRO A 68 -19.41 -21.10 -0.57
N ASN A 69 -19.11 -19.84 -0.25
CA ASN A 69 -18.02 -19.09 -0.88
C ASN A 69 -16.63 -19.63 -0.49
N PHE A 70 -16.47 -20.08 0.75
CA PHE A 70 -15.24 -20.70 1.23
C PHE A 70 -15.54 -21.83 2.25
N PRO A 71 -14.78 -22.94 2.24
CA PRO A 71 -15.09 -24.11 3.07
C PRO A 71 -14.59 -24.01 4.51
N VAL A 72 -13.76 -23.02 4.84
CA VAL A 72 -13.10 -22.90 6.15
C VAL A 72 -13.49 -21.56 6.80
N PRO A 73 -14.31 -21.57 7.87
CA PRO A 73 -14.74 -20.33 8.50
C PRO A 73 -13.60 -19.67 9.29
N LEU A 74 -13.72 -18.35 9.51
CA LEU A 74 -12.71 -17.52 10.19
C LEU A 74 -12.25 -18.09 11.55
N GLN A 75 -13.15 -18.74 12.28
CA GLN A 75 -12.91 -19.31 13.60
C GLN A 75 -11.91 -20.48 13.58
N ILE A 76 -11.66 -21.10 12.42
CA ILE A 76 -10.63 -22.14 12.26
C ILE A 76 -9.22 -21.54 12.27
N MET A 77 -9.07 -20.24 11.97
CA MET A 77 -7.79 -19.55 12.09
C MET A 77 -7.38 -19.46 13.56
N GLN A 78 -6.40 -20.28 13.99
CA GLN A 78 -6.06 -20.46 15.40
C GLN A 78 -5.24 -19.32 16.01
N SER A 79 -4.70 -18.40 15.22
CA SER A 79 -3.95 -17.25 15.74
C SER A 79 -4.85 -16.34 16.59
N LYS A 80 -4.23 -15.62 17.53
CA LYS A 80 -4.89 -14.49 18.18
C LYS A 80 -5.17 -13.43 17.10
N LYS A 81 -6.39 -12.93 17.05
CA LYS A 81 -6.83 -11.86 16.14
C LYS A 81 -7.53 -10.81 16.97
N GLU A 82 -7.12 -9.56 16.81
CA GLU A 82 -7.77 -8.40 17.42
C GLU A 82 -8.29 -7.51 16.29
N PHE A 83 -9.59 -7.32 16.20
CA PHE A 83 -10.21 -6.48 15.17
C PHE A 83 -10.42 -5.07 15.73
N HIS A 84 -10.06 -4.08 14.92
CA HIS A 84 -10.13 -2.66 15.25
C HIS A 84 -10.91 -1.95 14.15
N ASP A 85 -12.11 -1.46 14.47
CA ASP A 85 -12.89 -0.60 13.59
C ASP A 85 -12.36 0.82 13.72
N LEU A 86 -11.76 1.34 12.65
CA LEU A 86 -11.23 2.69 12.61
C LEU A 86 -12.30 3.72 12.28
N GLU A 87 -12.22 4.88 12.93
CA GLU A 87 -12.94 6.07 12.50
C GLU A 87 -12.11 6.85 11.45
N ILE A 88 -12.80 7.52 10.52
CA ILE A 88 -12.13 8.32 9.49
C ILE A 88 -11.36 9.48 10.15
N GLY A 89 -10.08 9.62 9.79
CA GLY A 89 -9.17 10.60 10.40
C GLY A 89 -8.57 10.17 11.74
N GLU A 90 -8.94 9.00 12.26
CA GLU A 90 -8.30 8.41 13.42
C GLU A 90 -6.81 8.14 13.16
N THR A 91 -5.99 8.43 14.17
CA THR A 91 -4.55 8.14 14.15
C THR A 91 -4.22 6.97 15.06
N VAL A 92 -3.67 5.90 14.49
CA VAL A 92 -3.20 4.72 15.24
C VAL A 92 -1.71 4.87 15.56
N LYS A 93 -1.32 4.57 16.81
CA LYS A 93 0.08 4.57 17.25
C LYS A 93 0.55 3.16 17.57
N ILE A 94 1.65 2.74 16.95
CA ILE A 94 2.30 1.44 17.16
C ILE A 94 3.77 1.71 17.48
N GLY A 95 4.10 1.83 18.77
CA GLY A 95 5.42 2.28 19.20
C GLY A 95 5.75 3.68 18.65
N GLU A 96 6.81 3.78 17.84
CA GLU A 96 7.21 5.03 17.17
C GLU A 96 6.52 5.26 15.81
N ILE A 97 5.71 4.30 15.34
CA ILE A 97 4.98 4.39 14.08
C ILE A 97 3.64 5.08 14.34
N THR A 98 3.30 6.03 13.48
CA THR A 98 2.00 6.71 13.47
C THR A 98 1.33 6.45 12.13
N ILE A 99 0.10 5.94 12.16
CA ILE A 99 -0.69 5.62 10.97
C ILE A 99 -1.92 6.50 10.94
N GLU A 100 -2.01 7.34 9.91
CA GLU A 100 -3.13 8.22 9.64
C GLU A 100 -3.99 7.62 8.53
N ASN A 101 -5.28 7.93 8.53
CA ASN A 101 -6.21 7.47 7.51
C ASN A 101 -7.10 8.60 6.98
N ALA A 102 -7.50 8.52 5.71
CA ALA A 102 -8.44 9.45 5.10
C ALA A 102 -9.29 8.72 4.04
N PRO A 103 -10.53 9.18 3.77
CA PRO A 103 -11.40 8.52 2.80
C PRO A 103 -10.90 8.81 1.38
N LEU A 104 -11.11 7.85 0.48
CA LEU A 104 -10.78 7.91 -0.94
C LEU A 104 -12.06 7.88 -1.79
N ASN A 105 -11.96 8.42 -2.99
CA ASN A 105 -13.06 8.49 -3.93
C ASN A 105 -13.22 7.16 -4.68
N HIS A 106 -13.96 6.20 -4.10
CA HIS A 106 -14.15 4.87 -4.68
C HIS A 106 -15.60 4.37 -4.49
N PRO A 107 -16.22 3.73 -5.48
CA PRO A 107 -17.49 3.04 -5.30
C PRO A 107 -17.40 2.00 -4.16
N GLY A 108 -18.30 2.09 -3.19
CA GLY A 108 -18.26 1.22 -2.00
C GLY A 108 -17.37 1.70 -0.86
N GLU A 109 -16.76 2.89 -1.02
CA GLU A 109 -15.84 3.55 -0.10
C GLU A 109 -14.49 2.83 0.06
N ALA A 110 -13.41 3.60 0.03
CA ALA A 110 -12.07 3.13 0.33
C ALA A 110 -11.34 4.10 1.25
N VAL A 111 -10.28 3.60 1.89
CA VAL A 111 -9.46 4.37 2.83
C VAL A 111 -8.01 4.30 2.42
N GLY A 112 -7.37 5.46 2.35
CA GLY A 112 -5.94 5.59 2.16
C GLY A 112 -5.24 5.69 3.50
N TYR A 113 -3.99 5.22 3.55
CA TYR A 113 -3.18 5.25 4.77
C TYR A 113 -1.88 6.01 4.56
N ARG A 114 -1.47 6.75 5.58
CA ARG A 114 -0.12 7.31 5.66
C ARG A 114 0.59 6.73 6.87
N VAL A 115 1.71 6.06 6.64
CA VAL A 115 2.58 5.51 7.67
C VAL A 115 3.73 6.48 7.89
N ASN A 116 3.89 6.99 9.10
CA ASN A 116 4.97 7.88 9.50
C ASN A 116 5.89 7.19 10.52
N TRP A 117 7.20 7.30 10.34
CA TRP A 117 8.21 6.77 11.25
C TRP A 117 9.51 7.58 11.19
N ARG A 118 9.96 8.13 12.33
CA ARG A 118 11.24 8.86 12.48
C ARG A 118 11.51 9.90 11.38
N GLY A 119 10.48 10.65 10.98
CA GLY A 119 10.58 11.68 9.93
C GLY A 119 10.46 11.15 8.50
N TYR A 120 10.36 9.83 8.31
CA TYR A 120 10.01 9.20 7.05
C TYR A 120 8.51 8.95 6.95
N SER A 121 7.99 8.87 5.72
CA SER A 121 6.58 8.66 5.45
C SER A 121 6.31 7.90 4.15
N ALA A 122 5.35 6.98 4.21
CA ALA A 122 4.83 6.26 3.05
C ALA A 122 3.31 6.45 2.97
N ALA A 123 2.81 6.94 1.84
CA ALA A 123 1.39 7.07 1.56
C ALA A 123 0.95 5.91 0.66
N TYR A 124 -0.09 5.18 1.08
CA TYR A 124 -0.73 4.12 0.31
C TYR A 124 -2.14 4.56 -0.07
N ILE A 125 -2.30 4.91 -1.34
CA ILE A 125 -3.49 5.53 -1.93
C ILE A 125 -3.94 4.62 -3.08
N THR A 126 -4.74 3.62 -2.75
CA THR A 126 -5.28 2.62 -3.69
C THR A 126 -6.69 3.00 -4.10
N ASP A 127 -7.18 2.47 -5.23
CA ASP A 127 -8.60 2.47 -5.60
C ASP A 127 -9.23 3.84 -5.32
N THR A 128 -8.73 4.86 -6.01
CA THR A 128 -9.25 6.22 -5.92
C THR A 128 -9.44 6.79 -7.30
N GLU A 129 -10.58 7.41 -7.53
CA GLU A 129 -10.88 8.17 -8.72
C GLU A 129 -10.53 9.64 -8.51
N HIS A 130 -9.87 10.23 -9.49
CA HIS A 130 -9.50 11.63 -9.43
C HIS A 130 -10.69 12.53 -9.77
N LEU A 131 -10.59 13.79 -9.35
CA LEU A 131 -11.59 14.79 -9.68
C LEU A 131 -11.34 15.29 -11.10
N GLU A 132 -12.40 15.59 -11.85
CA GLU A 132 -12.29 16.24 -13.16
C GLU A 132 -11.57 17.60 -13.05
N GLU A 133 -11.80 18.32 -11.96
CA GLU A 133 -11.16 19.59 -11.66
C GLU A 133 -10.52 19.60 -10.26
N GLY A 134 -9.28 20.05 -10.19
CA GLY A 134 -8.53 20.19 -8.95
C GLY A 134 -8.04 18.85 -8.39
N PHE A 135 -7.80 18.80 -7.09
CA PHE A 135 -7.25 17.64 -6.41
C PHE A 135 -8.13 17.23 -5.23
N ASP A 136 -8.24 15.93 -4.99
CA ASP A 136 -8.79 15.43 -3.75
C ASP A 136 -7.88 15.85 -2.57
N LYS A 137 -8.46 16.60 -1.62
CA LYS A 137 -7.75 17.12 -0.46
C LYS A 137 -7.25 16.02 0.46
N ASN A 138 -7.96 14.90 0.57
CA ASN A 138 -7.58 13.76 1.39
C ASN A 138 -6.36 13.06 0.79
N VAL A 139 -6.37 12.85 -0.53
CA VAL A 139 -5.23 12.32 -1.29
C VAL A 139 -4.01 13.22 -1.10
N LEU A 140 -4.15 14.53 -1.29
CA LEU A 140 -3.05 15.47 -1.09
C LEU A 140 -2.54 15.47 0.36
N GLN A 141 -3.43 15.40 1.34
CA GLN A 141 -3.05 15.34 2.76
C GLN A 141 -2.23 14.09 3.05
N LEU A 142 -2.69 12.91 2.62
CA LEU A 142 -1.96 11.66 2.80
C LEU A 142 -0.60 11.68 2.11
N ALA A 143 -0.51 12.27 0.92
CA ALA A 143 0.70 12.32 0.10
C ALA A 143 1.69 13.44 0.45
N HIS A 144 1.27 14.45 1.22
CA HIS A 144 2.05 15.68 1.43
C HIS A 144 3.47 15.40 1.97
N ASN A 145 4.50 15.79 1.23
CA ASN A 145 5.92 15.53 1.52
C ASN A 145 6.26 14.05 1.78
N ALA A 146 5.47 13.11 1.25
CA ALA A 146 5.72 11.68 1.44
C ALA A 146 7.06 11.27 0.82
N ASP A 147 7.83 10.42 1.51
CA ASP A 147 9.07 9.86 0.93
C ASP A 147 8.75 8.90 -0.22
N VAL A 148 7.64 8.16 -0.08
CA VAL A 148 7.04 7.36 -1.13
C VAL A 148 5.53 7.55 -1.14
N MET A 149 4.97 7.82 -2.32
CA MET A 149 3.55 7.75 -2.60
C MET A 149 3.28 6.56 -3.51
N ILE A 150 2.51 5.59 -3.02
CA ILE A 150 2.00 4.45 -3.79
C ILE A 150 0.57 4.82 -4.20
N TYR A 151 0.33 4.92 -5.51
CA TYR A 151 -0.88 5.54 -6.05
C TYR A 151 -1.52 4.70 -7.16
N ASP A 152 -2.84 4.54 -7.05
CA ASP A 152 -3.70 3.88 -8.03
C ASP A 152 -3.62 4.57 -9.39
N ALA A 153 -3.23 3.83 -10.41
CA ALA A 153 -3.16 4.34 -11.77
C ALA A 153 -3.53 3.23 -12.75
N ALA A 154 -4.79 2.79 -12.64
CA ALA A 154 -5.35 1.71 -13.46
C ALA A 154 -5.34 2.00 -14.95
N TYR A 155 -5.46 3.28 -15.32
CA TYR A 155 -5.74 3.68 -16.71
C TYR A 155 -4.75 4.70 -17.25
N THR A 156 -4.82 4.89 -18.56
CA THR A 156 -4.34 6.10 -19.24
C THR A 156 -5.47 7.12 -19.36
N ASP A 157 -5.14 8.41 -19.55
CA ASP A 157 -6.14 9.43 -19.88
C ASP A 157 -6.99 9.05 -21.12
N GLU A 158 -6.40 8.40 -22.12
CA GLU A 158 -7.11 7.95 -23.32
C GLU A 158 -8.20 6.91 -22.99
N GLU A 159 -7.89 5.94 -22.13
CA GLU A 159 -8.86 4.94 -21.67
C GLU A 159 -9.92 5.56 -20.76
N TYR A 160 -9.50 6.45 -19.86
CA TYR A 160 -10.39 7.08 -18.88
C TYR A 160 -11.45 7.96 -19.55
N TYR A 161 -11.05 8.81 -20.49
CA TYR A 161 -11.93 9.74 -21.23
C TYR A 161 -12.46 9.17 -22.55
N SER A 162 -12.30 7.87 -22.82
CA SER A 162 -12.78 7.24 -24.05
C SER A 162 -14.29 7.43 -24.25
N GLU A 163 -14.71 7.95 -25.41
CA GLU A 163 -16.14 8.13 -25.74
C GLU A 163 -16.90 6.80 -25.90
N ILE A 164 -16.18 5.70 -26.11
CA ILE A 164 -16.77 4.37 -26.40
C ILE A 164 -16.79 3.50 -25.14
N SER A 165 -15.76 3.60 -24.32
CA SER A 165 -15.51 2.68 -23.20
C SER A 165 -14.90 3.40 -21.99
N SER A 166 -15.39 4.61 -21.70
CA SER A 166 -14.95 5.44 -20.58
C SER A 166 -14.90 4.64 -19.27
N LYS A 167 -13.87 4.95 -18.48
CA LYS A 167 -13.65 4.40 -17.14
C LYS A 167 -14.04 5.37 -16.02
N MET A 168 -14.62 6.53 -16.36
CA MET A 168 -15.16 7.44 -15.38
C MET A 168 -16.26 6.76 -14.56
N GLY A 169 -16.23 6.96 -13.24
CA GLY A 169 -17.08 6.36 -12.24
C GLY A 169 -16.65 4.97 -11.78
N TRP A 170 -15.54 4.42 -12.29
CA TRP A 170 -15.07 3.08 -11.91
C TRP A 170 -14.23 3.09 -10.64
N GLY A 171 -13.89 4.26 -10.08
CA GLY A 171 -13.16 4.33 -8.82
C GLY A 171 -11.64 4.25 -8.93
N HIS A 172 -11.07 4.46 -10.11
CA HIS A 172 -9.62 4.37 -10.35
C HIS A 172 -9.10 5.58 -11.13
N SER A 173 -7.80 5.80 -11.09
CA SER A 173 -7.16 6.98 -11.68
C SER A 173 -6.20 6.66 -12.81
N THR A 174 -5.63 7.71 -13.40
CA THR A 174 -4.66 7.59 -14.49
C THR A 174 -3.24 7.78 -13.99
N TRP A 175 -2.26 7.21 -14.70
CA TRP A 175 -0.85 7.45 -14.40
C TRP A 175 -0.46 8.92 -14.57
N GLN A 176 -1.10 9.63 -15.50
CA GLN A 176 -0.92 11.07 -15.69
C GLN A 176 -1.36 11.83 -14.43
N GLU A 177 -2.50 11.45 -13.86
CA GLU A 177 -2.98 12.08 -12.63
C GLU A 177 -2.12 11.74 -11.42
N ALA A 178 -1.62 10.51 -11.33
CA ALA A 178 -0.65 10.12 -10.31
C ALA A 178 0.56 11.07 -10.26
N ILE A 179 1.05 11.50 -11.43
CA ILE A 179 2.14 12.49 -11.55
C ILE A 179 1.70 13.89 -11.08
N LYS A 180 0.51 14.34 -11.48
CA LYS A 180 -0.01 15.66 -11.05
C LYS A 180 -0.14 15.71 -9.53
N VAL A 181 -0.71 14.66 -8.92
CA VAL A 181 -0.81 14.49 -7.47
C VAL A 181 0.57 14.45 -6.82
N ALA A 182 1.52 13.66 -7.35
CA ALA A 182 2.87 13.55 -6.79
C ALA A 182 3.57 14.91 -6.73
N ARG A 183 3.47 15.70 -7.82
CA ARG A 183 4.02 17.06 -7.90
C ARG A 183 3.32 18.00 -6.93
N ALA A 184 1.98 18.00 -6.90
CA ALA A 184 1.18 18.88 -6.05
C ALA A 184 1.40 18.60 -4.55
N ALA A 185 1.57 17.34 -4.18
CA ALA A 185 1.85 16.91 -2.81
C ALA A 185 3.33 17.04 -2.41
N ASN A 186 4.23 17.39 -3.35
CA ASN A 186 5.67 17.36 -3.15
C ASN A 186 6.17 15.99 -2.64
N ALA A 187 5.61 14.90 -3.18
CA ALA A 187 6.07 13.54 -2.89
C ALA A 187 7.49 13.36 -3.47
N LYS A 188 8.37 12.65 -2.75
CA LYS A 188 9.76 12.46 -3.18
C LYS A 188 9.88 11.37 -4.24
N LYS A 189 9.08 10.30 -4.12
CA LYS A 189 9.05 9.15 -5.04
C LYS A 189 7.59 8.74 -5.31
N LEU A 190 7.28 8.46 -6.58
CA LEU A 190 6.00 7.91 -7.02
C LEU A 190 6.15 6.41 -7.33
N VAL A 191 5.23 5.61 -6.83
CA VAL A 191 5.08 4.20 -7.15
C VAL A 191 3.71 3.99 -7.79
N ILE A 192 3.70 3.68 -9.08
CA ILE A 192 2.49 3.43 -9.86
C ILE A 192 2.09 1.97 -9.70
N PHE A 193 0.84 1.68 -9.34
CA PHE A 193 0.34 0.32 -9.19
C PHE A 193 -1.16 0.23 -9.53
N HIS A 194 -1.72 -0.98 -9.40
CA HIS A 194 -3.15 -1.26 -9.64
C HIS A 194 -3.56 -1.03 -11.11
N HIS A 195 -2.70 -1.43 -12.06
CA HIS A 195 -2.99 -1.33 -13.50
C HIS A 195 -4.18 -2.21 -13.92
N ASP A 196 -4.88 -1.83 -15.00
CA ASP A 196 -5.93 -2.67 -15.60
C ASP A 196 -5.33 -4.05 -15.97
N PRO A 197 -5.95 -5.18 -15.56
CA PRO A 197 -5.46 -6.52 -15.88
C PRO A 197 -5.30 -6.83 -17.39
N LEU A 198 -5.86 -6.01 -18.27
CA LEU A 198 -5.67 -6.11 -19.72
C LEU A 198 -4.36 -5.47 -20.21
N HIS A 199 -3.67 -4.69 -19.38
CA HIS A 199 -2.34 -4.16 -19.67
C HIS A 199 -1.30 -5.26 -19.52
N ASN A 200 -0.47 -5.45 -20.55
CA ASN A 200 0.63 -6.39 -20.53
C ASN A 200 1.96 -5.70 -20.15
N ASP A 201 3.02 -6.49 -19.95
CA ASP A 201 4.32 -5.98 -19.52
C ASP A 201 4.88 -4.90 -20.47
N ASP A 202 4.81 -5.10 -21.80
CA ASP A 202 5.30 -4.12 -22.78
C ASP A 202 4.58 -2.77 -22.67
N PHE A 203 3.26 -2.80 -22.44
CA PHE A 203 2.46 -1.60 -22.24
C PHE A 203 2.85 -0.87 -20.95
N LEU A 204 3.02 -1.62 -19.85
CA LEU A 204 3.40 -1.06 -18.54
C LEU A 204 4.82 -0.52 -18.54
N ASP A 205 5.76 -1.16 -19.25
CA ASP A 205 7.11 -0.67 -19.46
C ASP A 205 7.09 0.67 -20.21
N HIS A 206 6.26 0.78 -21.25
CA HIS A 206 6.09 2.03 -21.98
C HIS A 206 5.50 3.14 -21.11
N ILE A 207 4.49 2.86 -20.29
CA ILE A 207 3.97 3.81 -19.29
C ILE A 207 5.09 4.23 -18.33
N GLY A 208 5.87 3.28 -17.82
CA GLY A 208 6.99 3.55 -16.92
C GLY A 208 8.01 4.52 -17.53
N GLU A 209 8.38 4.30 -18.79
CA GLU A 209 9.28 5.21 -19.53
C GLU A 209 8.72 6.62 -19.68
N GLN A 210 7.41 6.75 -19.96
CA GLN A 210 6.75 8.06 -20.05
C GLN A 210 6.69 8.74 -18.69
N ALA A 211 6.29 8.01 -17.65
CA ALA A 211 6.13 8.52 -16.31
C ALA A 211 7.46 9.02 -15.72
N VAL A 212 8.57 8.32 -15.98
CA VAL A 212 9.92 8.75 -15.57
C VAL A 212 10.37 10.04 -16.27
N LYS A 213 9.96 10.27 -17.54
CA LYS A 213 10.28 11.54 -18.23
C LYS A 213 9.59 12.74 -17.58
N GLU A 214 8.38 12.53 -17.07
CA GLU A 214 7.59 13.56 -16.41
C GLU A 214 7.98 13.73 -14.93
N PHE A 215 8.18 12.63 -14.21
CA PHE A 215 8.57 12.63 -12.80
C PHE A 215 9.68 11.61 -12.59
N SER A 216 10.93 12.10 -12.57
CA SER A 216 12.14 11.26 -12.66
C SER A 216 12.28 10.21 -11.56
N ASN A 217 11.67 10.42 -10.40
CA ASN A 217 11.66 9.46 -9.30
C ASN A 217 10.35 8.65 -9.27
N THR A 218 9.99 8.06 -10.41
CA THR A 218 8.83 7.17 -10.57
C THR A 218 9.29 5.73 -10.72
N VAL A 219 8.52 4.79 -10.16
CA VAL A 219 8.72 3.35 -10.35
C VAL A 219 7.37 2.68 -10.63
N MET A 220 7.34 1.78 -11.62
CA MET A 220 6.21 0.86 -11.80
C MET A 220 6.31 -0.27 -10.76
N ALA A 221 5.26 -0.46 -9.97
CA ALA A 221 5.20 -1.58 -9.03
C ALA A 221 5.13 -2.91 -9.78
N ARG A 222 5.81 -3.92 -9.24
CA ARG A 222 5.76 -5.29 -9.72
C ARG A 222 5.90 -6.26 -8.56
N GLU A 223 5.47 -7.51 -8.75
CA GLU A 223 5.59 -8.52 -7.71
C GLU A 223 7.05 -8.65 -7.24
N GLY A 224 7.23 -8.64 -5.92
CA GLY A 224 8.56 -8.74 -5.28
C GLY A 224 9.39 -7.46 -5.28
N LEU A 225 8.91 -6.34 -5.82
CA LEU A 225 9.60 -5.05 -5.68
C LEU A 225 9.70 -4.66 -4.19
N ALA A 226 10.90 -4.31 -3.75
CA ALA A 226 11.16 -3.77 -2.42
C ALA A 226 11.77 -2.36 -2.54
N ILE A 227 11.29 -1.42 -1.72
CA ILE A 227 11.78 -0.05 -1.67
C ILE A 227 12.28 0.23 -0.25
N GLU A 228 13.58 0.51 -0.13
CA GLU A 228 14.21 0.93 1.11
C GLU A 228 14.09 2.46 1.24
N LEU A 229 13.48 2.94 2.33
CA LEU A 229 13.35 4.37 2.63
C LEU A 229 14.49 4.91 3.50
N VAL A 230 15.11 4.03 4.28
CA VAL A 230 16.18 4.37 5.21
C VAL A 230 17.37 3.51 4.87
N GLU A 231 18.43 4.12 4.35
CA GLU A 231 19.68 3.39 4.15
C GLU A 231 20.18 2.88 5.50
N SER A 232 20.37 1.57 5.63
CA SER A 232 21.00 1.03 6.84
C SER A 232 22.41 1.62 6.98
N SER A 233 22.67 2.28 8.10
CA SER A 233 23.95 2.91 8.43
C SER A 233 25.05 1.88 8.77
N ARG A 234 25.27 0.89 7.90
CA ARG A 234 26.34 -0.12 8.03
C ARG A 234 27.56 0.14 7.14
N SER A 235 27.55 1.14 6.28
CA SER A 235 28.63 1.38 5.31
C SER A 235 29.69 2.42 5.74
N HIS A 236 29.53 3.15 6.85
CA HIS A 236 30.49 4.20 7.25
C HIS A 236 31.51 3.85 8.36
N LEU A 237 31.60 2.59 8.79
CA LEU A 237 32.52 2.18 9.87
C LEU A 237 33.71 1.30 9.43
N LEU A 238 33.91 1.04 8.12
CA LEU A 238 35.01 0.21 7.63
C LEU A 238 36.18 0.95 6.96
N GLU A 239 36.09 2.27 6.71
CA GLU A 239 37.18 3.01 6.03
C GLU A 239 38.11 3.82 6.96
N ARG A 240 38.06 3.60 8.28
CA ARG A 240 39.03 4.22 9.21
C ARG A 240 39.74 3.19 10.09
N LYS A 241 40.42 2.20 9.48
CA LYS A 241 41.37 1.37 10.25
C LYS A 241 42.67 0.94 9.57
N ASP A 242 43.00 1.46 8.38
CA ASP A 242 44.31 1.22 7.75
C ASP A 242 45.09 2.52 7.54
N GLY A 243 45.39 3.21 8.63
CA GLY A 243 46.41 4.25 8.71
C GLY A 243 47.66 3.74 9.42
N LYS A 244 48.35 2.74 8.86
CA LYS A 244 49.69 2.37 9.33
C LYS A 244 50.70 3.43 8.89
N MET A 245 51.26 4.17 9.85
CA MET A 245 52.52 4.91 9.69
C MET A 245 53.66 3.93 9.35
N PRO A 246 54.55 4.25 8.39
CA PRO A 246 55.86 3.62 8.35
C PRO A 246 56.84 4.41 9.21
N LEU A 247 57.41 3.72 10.20
CA LEU A 247 58.60 4.14 10.93
C LEU A 247 59.83 4.14 10.01
N SER A 248 60.52 5.28 10.04
CA SER A 248 61.96 5.55 9.87
C SER A 248 62.87 4.57 9.10
N LYS A 249 63.66 5.16 8.18
CA LYS A 249 65.05 4.76 7.93
C LYS A 249 65.96 5.99 7.84
N VAL A 250 67.05 5.87 8.61
CA VAL A 250 68.27 6.71 8.76
C VAL A 250 68.10 8.01 9.54
#